data_AF-A0A7S1HY97-F1
#
_entry.id   AF-A0A7S1HY97-F1
#
_cell.length_a   1.000
_cell.length_b   1.000
_cell.length_c   1.000
_cell.angle_alpha   90.00
_cell.angle_beta   90.00
_cell.angle_gamma   90.00
#
_symmetry.space_group_name_H-M   'P 1'
#
loop_
_entity.id
_entity.type
_entity.pdbx_description
1 polymer ?
#
loop_
_entity_poly.entity_id
_entity_poly.type
_entity_poly.pdbx_seq_one_letter_code
_entity_poly.pdbx_strand_id
1 'polypeptide(L)'
;FFGGSICDMPRGTSSTAWFHNVFGFDEGTYSATRAKFVVSDGGLTLKSLANGVVFDIGAFEVLRTESLQSALENITWPNVLGRLTFKNVTGCVRSLHADPANAGAVFQVASQFNCLEMVGPSVRPEDGVSRYAGDPTQGPACALCCPAATVYRNYFVNGNGQGGNRQVDTLSEVAQLVQNQKEGYWDMVNGYCLPKDPKCMSRLGARLQADPAL
;
A
#
# COMPACT_ATOMS: atom_id res chain seq x y z
N PHE A 1 -21.95 5.75 1.97
CA PHE A 1 -22.29 4.31 2.00
C PHE A 1 -22.75 3.89 0.62
N PHE A 2 -21.84 3.34 -0.19
CA PHE A 2 -22.17 2.77 -1.49
C PHE A 2 -22.69 1.34 -1.29
N GLY A 3 -23.91 1.06 -1.77
CA GLY A 3 -24.65 -0.19 -1.59
C GLY A 3 -24.23 -1.35 -2.50
N GLY A 4 -22.94 -1.47 -2.79
CA GLY A 4 -22.36 -2.63 -3.49
C GLY A 4 -21.02 -2.92 -2.86
N SER A 5 -20.85 -4.11 -2.29
CA SER A 5 -19.62 -4.48 -1.59
C SER A 5 -18.47 -4.51 -2.61
N ILE A 6 -17.63 -3.46 -2.60
CA ILE A 6 -16.35 -3.37 -3.32
C ILE A 6 -15.46 -4.60 -3.03
N CYS A 7 -15.71 -5.28 -1.92
CA CYS A 7 -14.98 -6.46 -1.47
C CYS A 7 -15.50 -7.78 -2.06
N ASP A 8 -16.69 -7.79 -2.66
CA ASP A 8 -17.36 -9.02 -3.12
C ASP A 8 -16.97 -9.33 -4.57
N MET A 9 -15.73 -9.79 -4.71
CA MET A 9 -15.23 -10.39 -5.93
C MET A 9 -15.50 -11.90 -5.89
N PRO A 10 -16.33 -12.44 -6.80
CA PRO A 10 -16.50 -13.89 -6.92
C PRO A 10 -15.15 -14.59 -7.06
N ARG A 11 -14.96 -15.74 -6.41
CA ARG A 11 -13.73 -16.53 -6.60
C ARG A 11 -13.59 -16.85 -8.10
N GLY A 12 -12.53 -16.34 -8.74
CA GLY A 12 -12.23 -16.61 -10.16
C GLY A 12 -12.51 -15.47 -11.14
N THR A 13 -12.89 -14.26 -10.69
CA THR A 13 -12.88 -13.09 -11.59
C THR A 13 -11.44 -12.82 -12.07
N SER A 14 -11.26 -12.69 -13.39
CA SER A 14 -9.96 -12.36 -13.97
C SER A 14 -9.45 -11.02 -13.43
N SER A 15 -8.12 -10.83 -13.42
CA SER A 15 -7.48 -9.59 -12.99
C SER A 15 -8.11 -8.33 -13.60
N THR A 16 -8.45 -8.40 -14.87
CA THR A 16 -9.10 -7.32 -15.63
C THR A 16 -10.54 -7.05 -15.21
N ALA A 17 -11.30 -8.08 -14.81
CA ALA A 17 -12.72 -7.95 -14.49
C ALA A 17 -12.95 -7.08 -13.24
N TRP A 18 -12.11 -7.20 -12.21
CA TRP A 18 -12.20 -6.35 -11.02
C TRP A 18 -12.11 -4.86 -11.38
N PHE A 19 -11.04 -4.50 -12.09
CA PHE A 19 -10.73 -3.12 -12.40
C PHE A 19 -11.84 -2.51 -13.26
N HIS A 20 -12.31 -3.26 -14.26
CA HIS A 20 -13.44 -2.88 -15.09
C HIS A 20 -14.71 -2.65 -14.27
N ASN A 21 -15.06 -3.59 -13.39
CA ASN A 21 -16.28 -3.50 -12.59
C ASN A 21 -16.27 -2.28 -11.67
N VAL A 22 -15.11 -1.93 -11.11
CA VAL A 22 -14.98 -0.77 -10.22
C VAL A 22 -14.96 0.54 -11.02
N PHE A 23 -14.14 0.63 -12.08
CA PHE A 23 -13.85 1.91 -12.74
C PHE A 23 -14.54 2.11 -14.09
N GLY A 24 -15.18 1.09 -14.64
CA GLY A 24 -15.93 1.13 -15.90
C GLY A 24 -15.08 1.03 -17.16
N PHE A 25 -13.84 0.56 -17.06
CA PHE A 25 -12.96 0.32 -18.22
C PHE A 25 -11.85 -0.66 -17.89
N ASP A 26 -11.26 -1.30 -18.90
CA ASP A 26 -10.11 -2.20 -18.71
C ASP A 26 -8.80 -1.42 -18.51
N GLU A 27 -8.00 -1.84 -17.54
CA GLU A 27 -6.67 -1.28 -17.30
C GLU A 27 -5.77 -1.51 -18.52
N GLY A 28 -5.25 -0.41 -19.10
CA GLY A 28 -4.38 -0.41 -20.26
C GLY A 28 -2.96 0.03 -19.92
N THR A 29 -2.31 0.74 -20.85
CA THR A 29 -0.98 1.32 -20.59
C THR A 29 -1.03 2.33 -19.44
N TYR A 30 0.09 2.53 -18.76
CA TYR A 30 0.15 3.40 -17.59
C TYR A 30 -0.40 4.81 -17.86
N SER A 31 -0.03 5.42 -19.00
CA SER A 31 -0.52 6.76 -19.39
C SER A 31 -2.00 6.76 -19.78
N ALA A 32 -2.47 5.76 -20.53
CA ALA A 32 -3.87 5.66 -20.95
C ALA A 32 -4.80 5.40 -19.76
N THR A 33 -4.38 4.57 -18.81
CA THR A 33 -5.11 4.32 -17.56
C THR A 33 -5.16 5.60 -16.72
N ARG A 34 -4.01 6.25 -16.49
CA ARG A 34 -3.95 7.50 -15.71
C ARG A 34 -4.83 8.60 -16.30
N ALA A 35 -4.88 8.73 -17.63
CA ALA A 35 -5.69 9.75 -18.32
C ALA A 35 -7.20 9.58 -18.13
N LYS A 36 -7.67 8.41 -17.68
CA LYS A 36 -9.08 8.14 -17.40
C LYS A 36 -9.50 8.46 -15.97
N PHE A 37 -8.60 9.01 -15.16
CA PHE A 37 -8.89 9.43 -13.80
C PHE A 37 -8.59 10.91 -13.57
N VAL A 38 -9.37 11.53 -12.69
CA VAL A 38 -9.13 12.88 -12.17
C VAL A 38 -9.04 12.79 -10.66
N VAL A 39 -7.92 13.25 -10.10
CA VAL A 39 -7.75 13.42 -8.66
C VAL A 39 -8.15 14.85 -8.29
N SER A 40 -8.90 15.01 -7.21
CA SER A 40 -9.38 16.31 -6.72
C SER A 40 -9.23 16.41 -5.20
N ASP A 41 -9.66 17.54 -4.63
CA ASP A 41 -9.70 17.78 -3.18
C ASP A 41 -8.36 17.51 -2.48
N GLY A 42 -7.26 18.00 -3.08
CA GLY A 42 -5.92 17.83 -2.53
C GLY A 42 -5.41 16.38 -2.51
N GLY A 43 -6.00 15.47 -3.29
CA GLY A 43 -5.62 14.05 -3.29
C GLY A 43 -6.57 13.15 -2.52
N LEU A 44 -7.71 13.67 -2.04
CA LEU A 44 -8.66 12.91 -1.22
C LEU A 44 -9.74 12.20 -2.02
N THR A 45 -10.01 12.63 -3.26
CA THR A 45 -11.04 12.04 -4.12
C THR A 45 -10.50 11.67 -5.50
N LEU A 46 -10.99 10.55 -6.03
CA LEU A 46 -10.68 10.04 -7.37
C LEU A 46 -11.98 9.92 -8.16
N LYS A 47 -12.07 10.58 -9.31
CA LYS A 47 -13.16 10.38 -10.27
C LYS A 47 -12.69 9.50 -11.43
N SER A 48 -13.42 8.42 -11.71
CA SER A 48 -13.27 7.71 -12.99
C SER A 48 -14.05 8.45 -14.07
N LEU A 49 -13.38 8.81 -15.16
CA LEU A 49 -14.00 9.48 -16.30
C LEU A 49 -14.84 8.52 -17.15
N ALA A 50 -14.58 7.21 -17.06
CA ALA A 50 -15.28 6.22 -17.87
C ALA A 50 -16.72 5.96 -17.39
N ASN A 51 -16.95 5.90 -16.08
CA ASN A 51 -18.28 5.68 -15.49
C ASN A 51 -18.80 6.88 -14.67
N GLY A 52 -18.00 7.93 -14.51
CA GLY A 52 -18.38 9.14 -13.79
C GLY A 52 -18.40 9.02 -12.25
N VAL A 53 -18.11 7.84 -11.70
CA VAL A 53 -18.15 7.57 -10.26
C VAL A 53 -16.98 8.27 -9.55
N VAL A 54 -17.28 8.85 -8.39
CA VAL A 54 -16.31 9.47 -7.48
C VAL A 54 -16.11 8.58 -6.27
N PHE A 55 -14.85 8.36 -5.92
CA PHE A 55 -14.42 7.51 -4.83
C PHE A 55 -13.56 8.30 -3.85
N ASP A 56 -13.67 7.96 -2.57
CA ASP A 56 -12.76 8.46 -1.55
C ASP A 56 -11.42 7.70 -1.63
N ILE A 57 -10.33 8.45 -1.71
CA ILE A 57 -8.95 7.94 -1.63
C ILE A 57 -8.55 7.81 -0.14
N GLY A 58 -8.95 8.81 0.66
CA GLY A 58 -8.39 9.01 2.00
C GLY A 58 -7.04 9.75 1.97
N ALA A 59 -6.50 10.06 3.16
CA ALA A 59 -5.18 10.67 3.27
C ALA A 59 -4.08 9.64 3.01
N PHE A 60 -3.02 10.05 2.33
CA PHE A 60 -1.81 9.25 2.13
C PHE A 60 -0.60 10.02 2.65
N GLU A 61 0.13 9.42 3.59
CA GLU A 61 1.30 10.01 4.21
C GLU A 61 2.39 8.95 4.36
N VAL A 62 3.63 9.35 4.11
CA VAL A 62 4.83 8.57 4.47
C VAL A 62 5.49 9.34 5.61
N LEU A 63 5.24 8.88 6.84
CA LEU A 63 5.66 9.56 8.05
C LEU A 63 6.97 8.97 8.57
N ARG A 64 7.82 9.86 9.10
CA ARG A 64 9.00 9.47 9.86
C ARG A 64 8.63 9.15 11.30
N THR A 65 9.44 8.32 11.95
CA THR A 65 9.29 8.02 13.38
C THR A 65 9.33 9.30 14.23
N GLU A 66 10.20 10.25 13.90
CA GLU A 66 10.28 11.56 14.58
C GLU A 66 8.96 12.34 14.48
N SER A 67 8.33 12.36 13.30
CA SER A 67 7.06 13.06 13.08
C SER A 67 5.92 12.43 13.88
N LEU A 68 5.91 11.09 13.97
CA LEU A 68 4.95 10.37 14.81
C LEU A 68 5.16 10.68 16.30
N GLN A 69 6.40 10.72 16.77
CA GLN A 69 6.71 11.07 18.16
C GLN A 69 6.25 12.49 18.50
N SER A 70 6.55 13.48 17.66
CA SER A 70 6.09 14.86 17.85
C SER A 70 4.56 14.98 17.79
N ALA A 71 3.89 14.16 16.98
CA ALA A 71 2.44 14.14 16.95
C ALA A 71 1.86 13.64 18.29
N LEU A 72 2.47 12.62 18.91
CA LEU A 72 2.04 12.08 20.21
C LEU A 72 2.13 13.10 21.36
N GLU A 73 3.12 14.00 21.34
CA GLU A 73 3.29 15.05 22.36
C GLU A 73 2.09 16.00 22.43
N ASN A 74 1.37 16.15 21.32
CA ASN A 74 0.23 17.06 21.18
C ASN A 74 -1.13 16.36 21.33
N ILE A 75 -1.16 15.06 21.63
CA ILE A 75 -2.40 14.30 21.83
C ILE A 75 -2.86 14.41 23.28
N THR A 76 -4.03 15.02 23.48
CA THR A 76 -4.77 14.90 24.73
C THR A 76 -5.46 13.54 24.78
N TRP A 77 -4.89 12.61 25.54
CA TRP A 77 -5.51 11.31 25.75
C TRP A 77 -6.77 11.45 26.61
N PRO A 78 -7.90 10.84 26.24
CA PRO A 78 -9.06 10.81 27.11
C PRO A 78 -8.70 10.09 28.41
N ASN A 79 -9.13 10.65 29.55
CA ASN A 79 -8.87 10.14 30.91
C ASN A 79 -9.43 8.71 31.17
N VAL A 80 -10.16 8.14 30.21
CA VAL A 80 -10.69 6.78 30.27
C VAL A 80 -10.39 6.07 28.95
N LEU A 81 -9.14 5.68 28.76
CA LEU A 81 -8.85 4.61 27.81
C LEU A 81 -9.42 3.32 28.41
N GLY A 82 -10.46 2.77 27.79
CA GLY A 82 -10.99 1.46 28.18
C GLY A 82 -9.88 0.40 28.20
N ARG A 83 -10.13 -0.77 28.82
CA ARG A 83 -9.16 -1.86 28.78
C ARG A 83 -8.96 -2.33 27.34
N LEU A 84 -7.76 -2.12 26.79
CA LEU A 84 -7.35 -2.74 25.54
C LEU A 84 -7.34 -4.26 25.74
N THR A 85 -8.04 -4.96 24.85
CA THR A 85 -8.02 -6.42 24.80
C THR A 85 -7.44 -6.84 23.46
N PHE A 86 -6.72 -7.96 23.47
CA PHE A 86 -6.13 -8.53 22.27
C PHE A 86 -6.70 -9.93 22.07
N LYS A 87 -7.02 -10.26 20.82
CA LYS A 87 -7.41 -11.61 20.41
C LYS A 87 -6.74 -11.93 19.09
N ASN A 88 -6.34 -13.20 18.91
CA ASN A 88 -5.96 -13.69 17.60
C ASN A 88 -7.23 -13.96 16.78
N VAL A 89 -7.27 -13.46 15.54
CA VAL A 89 -8.36 -13.70 14.59
C VAL A 89 -7.76 -14.38 13.37
N THR A 90 -8.31 -15.53 12.99
CA THR A 90 -7.95 -16.25 11.77
C THR A 90 -9.13 -16.21 10.82
N GLY A 91 -8.92 -15.81 9.56
CA GLY A 91 -9.99 -15.73 8.57
C GLY A 91 -9.55 -15.13 7.24
N CYS A 92 -10.49 -15.08 6.30
CA CYS A 92 -10.29 -14.40 5.01
C CYS A 92 -10.43 -12.89 5.19
N VAL A 93 -9.39 -12.12 4.87
CA VAL A 93 -9.41 -10.66 5.08
C VAL A 93 -10.51 -9.95 4.27
N ARG A 94 -10.84 -10.45 3.07
CA ARG A 94 -11.98 -9.95 2.27
C ARG A 94 -13.30 -10.12 3.01
N SER A 95 -13.50 -11.26 3.65
CA SER A 95 -14.69 -11.51 4.47
C SER A 95 -14.73 -10.61 5.69
N LEU A 96 -13.58 -10.32 6.32
CA LEU A 96 -13.50 -9.39 7.45
C LEU A 96 -13.84 -7.96 7.05
N HIS A 97 -13.38 -7.49 5.88
CA HIS A 97 -13.77 -6.17 5.35
C HIS A 97 -15.26 -6.08 4.99
N ALA A 98 -15.86 -7.17 4.52
CA ALA A 98 -17.28 -7.21 4.15
C ALA A 98 -18.23 -7.39 5.35
N ASP A 99 -17.72 -7.81 6.51
CA ASP A 99 -18.52 -8.06 7.70
C ASP A 99 -19.04 -6.74 8.31
N PRO A 100 -20.37 -6.52 8.38
CA PRO A 100 -20.94 -5.34 9.02
C PRO A 100 -20.51 -5.13 10.47
N ALA A 101 -20.12 -6.19 11.19
CA ALA A 101 -19.62 -6.10 12.56
C ALA A 101 -18.27 -5.34 12.66
N ASN A 102 -17.52 -5.25 11.55
CA ASN A 102 -16.27 -4.50 11.47
C ASN A 102 -16.46 -3.10 10.85
N ALA A 103 -17.70 -2.62 10.70
CA ALA A 103 -17.94 -1.27 10.20
C ALA A 103 -17.26 -0.22 11.09
N GLY A 104 -16.43 0.64 10.49
CA GLY A 104 -15.63 1.64 11.21
C GLY A 104 -14.35 1.11 11.87
N ALA A 105 -14.02 -0.18 11.71
CA ALA A 105 -12.75 -0.73 12.17
C ALA A 105 -11.57 -0.24 11.33
N VAL A 106 -10.40 -0.16 11.95
CA VAL A 106 -9.12 0.11 11.27
C VAL A 106 -8.44 -1.21 10.95
N PHE A 107 -8.11 -1.41 9.67
CA PHE A 107 -7.33 -2.55 9.19
C PHE A 107 -5.90 -2.09 8.94
N GLN A 108 -4.94 -2.66 9.67
CA GLN A 108 -3.52 -2.43 9.45
C GLN A 108 -2.92 -3.66 8.79
N VAL A 109 -2.16 -3.44 7.72
CA VAL A 109 -1.68 -4.50 6.82
C VAL A 109 -0.24 -4.20 6.45
N ALA A 110 0.59 -5.23 6.39
CA ALA A 110 1.94 -5.10 5.85
C ALA A 110 1.87 -4.83 4.34
N SER A 111 2.70 -3.91 3.86
CA SER A 111 2.81 -3.52 2.46
C SER A 111 4.26 -3.58 2.02
N GLN A 112 4.52 -3.56 0.72
CA GLN A 112 5.87 -3.44 0.18
C GLN A 112 6.43 -2.04 0.48
N PHE A 113 7.75 -1.87 0.38
CA PHE A 113 8.40 -0.60 0.74
C PHE A 113 8.06 0.57 -0.21
N ASN A 114 7.44 0.29 -1.36
CA ASN A 114 6.87 1.32 -2.24
C ASN A 114 5.37 1.57 -2.01
N CYS A 115 4.79 1.01 -0.95
CA CYS A 115 3.37 1.11 -0.63
C CYS A 115 2.43 0.55 -1.73
N LEU A 116 2.94 -0.36 -2.56
CA LEU A 116 2.20 -1.12 -3.57
C LEU A 116 2.18 -2.61 -3.18
N GLU A 117 1.41 -3.41 -3.91
CA GLU A 117 1.25 -4.85 -3.70
C GLU A 117 1.54 -5.60 -5.00
N MET A 118 2.66 -5.25 -5.64
CA MET A 118 3.05 -5.87 -6.91
C MET A 118 3.26 -7.36 -6.71
N VAL A 119 2.69 -8.20 -7.57
CA VAL A 119 2.64 -9.66 -7.40
C VAL A 119 4.01 -10.36 -7.55
N GLY A 120 5.08 -9.60 -7.77
CA GLY A 120 6.46 -10.06 -7.78
C GLY A 120 7.45 -8.94 -8.05
N PRO A 121 8.75 -9.14 -7.76
CA PRO A 121 9.77 -8.09 -7.92
C PRO A 121 10.03 -7.72 -9.39
N SER A 122 9.63 -8.55 -10.36
CA SER A 122 9.72 -8.21 -11.79
C SER A 122 8.56 -7.36 -12.29
N VAL A 123 7.52 -7.17 -11.47
CA VAL A 123 6.30 -6.42 -11.84
C VAL A 123 6.48 -4.98 -11.40
N ARG A 124 6.31 -4.06 -12.34
CA ARG A 124 6.52 -2.63 -12.16
C ARG A 124 5.19 -1.90 -11.98
N PRO A 125 5.18 -0.68 -11.43
CA PRO A 125 4.00 0.19 -11.41
C PRO A 125 3.29 0.34 -12.75
N GLU A 126 4.03 0.32 -13.85
CA GLU A 126 3.51 0.42 -15.22
C GLU A 126 2.73 -0.81 -15.70
N ASP A 127 2.90 -1.95 -15.03
CA ASP A 127 2.22 -3.19 -15.39
C ASP A 127 0.79 -3.25 -14.81
N GLY A 128 0.41 -2.24 -14.01
CA GLY A 128 -0.95 -2.01 -13.55
C GLY A 128 -1.32 -2.71 -12.24
N VAL A 129 -2.39 -2.23 -11.61
CA VAL A 129 -2.88 -2.70 -10.30
C VAL A 129 -3.97 -3.77 -10.41
N SER A 130 -4.55 -4.00 -11.60
CA SER A 130 -5.52 -5.07 -11.85
C SER A 130 -4.98 -6.45 -11.48
N ARG A 131 -3.66 -6.64 -11.61
CA ARG A 131 -2.95 -7.89 -11.28
C ARG A 131 -3.09 -8.29 -9.81
N TYR A 132 -3.35 -7.35 -8.90
CA TYR A 132 -3.51 -7.63 -7.48
C TYR A 132 -4.64 -8.66 -7.23
N ALA A 133 -5.67 -8.67 -8.07
CA ALA A 133 -6.77 -9.63 -7.98
C ALA A 133 -6.34 -11.10 -8.21
N GLY A 134 -5.20 -11.32 -8.85
CA GLY A 134 -4.61 -12.64 -9.03
C GLY A 134 -3.78 -13.13 -7.85
N ASP A 135 -3.47 -12.26 -6.88
CA ASP A 135 -2.64 -12.59 -5.73
C ASP A 135 -3.53 -12.87 -4.50
N PRO A 136 -3.48 -14.09 -3.93
CA PRO A 136 -4.33 -14.49 -2.81
C PRO A 136 -3.80 -14.03 -1.45
N THR A 137 -2.68 -13.31 -1.38
CA THR A 137 -2.10 -12.83 -0.11
C THR A 137 -2.88 -11.65 0.49
N GLN A 138 -2.59 -11.34 1.76
CA GLN A 138 -3.34 -10.35 2.53
C GLN A 138 -3.22 -8.92 1.96
N GLY A 139 -2.02 -8.49 1.58
CA GLY A 139 -1.75 -7.13 1.08
C GLY A 139 -2.62 -6.77 -0.13
N PRO A 140 -2.54 -7.52 -1.24
CA PRO A 140 -3.40 -7.35 -2.41
C PRO A 140 -4.89 -7.39 -2.07
N ALA A 141 -5.31 -8.34 -1.24
CA ALA A 141 -6.72 -8.43 -0.83
C ALA A 141 -7.22 -7.15 -0.14
N CYS A 142 -6.44 -6.56 0.77
CA CYS A 142 -6.77 -5.30 1.42
C CYS A 142 -6.70 -4.11 0.46
N ALA A 143 -5.72 -4.09 -0.45
CA ALA A 143 -5.60 -3.04 -1.47
C ALA A 143 -6.82 -3.01 -2.41
N LEU A 144 -7.37 -4.17 -2.77
CA LEU A 144 -8.56 -4.28 -3.61
C LEU A 144 -9.84 -3.78 -2.90
N CYS A 145 -9.89 -3.84 -1.56
CA CYS A 145 -10.96 -3.26 -0.76
C CYS A 145 -10.94 -1.73 -0.75
N CYS A 146 -9.80 -1.11 -1.09
CA CYS A 146 -9.61 0.34 -1.20
C CYS A 146 -9.16 0.73 -2.62
N PRO A 147 -10.01 0.53 -3.65
CA PRO A 147 -9.61 0.62 -5.06
C PRO A 147 -9.04 1.98 -5.44
N ALA A 148 -9.67 3.07 -5.00
CA ALA A 148 -9.22 4.42 -5.32
C ALA A 148 -7.87 4.76 -4.69
N ALA A 149 -7.64 4.36 -3.43
CA ALA A 149 -6.35 4.47 -2.77
C ALA A 149 -5.26 3.67 -3.49
N THR A 150 -5.61 2.48 -4.00
CA THR A 150 -4.70 1.64 -4.78
C THR A 150 -4.33 2.27 -6.13
N VAL A 151 -5.30 2.81 -6.87
CA VAL A 151 -5.03 3.58 -8.10
C VAL A 151 -4.22 4.83 -7.81
N TYR A 152 -4.57 5.59 -6.76
CA TYR A 152 -3.87 6.80 -6.38
C TYR A 152 -2.38 6.53 -6.08
N ARG A 153 -2.08 5.55 -5.22
CA ARG A 153 -0.71 5.18 -4.87
C ARG A 153 0.12 4.76 -6.08
N ASN A 154 -0.48 4.15 -7.09
CA ASN A 154 0.24 3.75 -8.30
C ASN A 154 0.44 4.92 -9.28
N TYR A 155 -0.64 5.66 -9.59
CA TYR A 155 -0.69 6.57 -10.74
C TYR A 155 -0.56 8.07 -10.39
N PHE A 156 -0.75 8.45 -9.13
CA PHE A 156 -0.92 9.85 -8.73
C PHE A 156 -0.15 10.32 -7.51
N VAL A 157 0.37 9.41 -6.66
CA VAL A 157 1.18 9.79 -5.51
C VAL A 157 2.32 10.74 -5.93
N ASN A 158 2.59 11.77 -5.13
CA ASN A 158 3.55 12.83 -5.44
C ASN A 158 3.30 13.53 -6.80
N GLY A 159 2.05 13.55 -7.27
CA GLY A 159 1.59 14.17 -8.52
C GLY A 159 1.80 13.34 -9.79
N ASN A 160 2.79 12.45 -9.79
CA ASN A 160 3.24 11.74 -11.00
C ASN A 160 3.08 10.20 -10.92
N GLY A 161 2.71 9.67 -9.76
CA GLY A 161 2.69 8.25 -9.50
C GLY A 161 4.09 7.64 -9.44
N GLN A 162 4.15 6.31 -9.42
CA GLN A 162 5.36 5.56 -9.10
C GLN A 162 6.08 4.94 -10.32
N GLY A 163 5.59 5.15 -11.54
CA GLY A 163 6.26 4.64 -12.75
C GLY A 163 7.68 5.21 -12.94
N GLY A 164 8.57 4.41 -13.53
CA GLY A 164 9.99 4.69 -13.72
C GLY A 164 10.77 4.66 -12.40
N ASN A 165 11.67 5.62 -12.21
CA ASN A 165 12.52 5.74 -11.03
C ASN A 165 11.90 6.61 -9.92
N ARG A 166 10.55 6.65 -9.82
CA ARG A 166 9.81 7.53 -8.90
C ARG A 166 9.08 6.77 -7.80
N GLN A 167 9.47 5.52 -7.58
CA GLN A 167 8.87 4.71 -6.53
C GLN A 167 9.16 5.33 -5.16
N VAL A 168 8.15 5.31 -4.30
CA VAL A 168 8.32 5.52 -2.88
C VAL A 168 9.26 4.42 -2.37
N ASP A 169 10.13 4.77 -1.42
CA ASP A 169 10.97 3.82 -0.71
C ASP A 169 10.94 4.15 0.78
N THR A 170 10.07 3.45 1.51
CA THR A 170 9.91 3.61 2.96
C THR A 170 11.06 2.98 3.76
N LEU A 171 12.04 2.35 3.09
CA LEU A 171 13.28 1.87 3.70
C LEU A 171 14.47 2.79 3.41
N SER A 172 14.30 3.86 2.64
CA SER A 172 15.40 4.72 2.18
C SER A 172 16.22 5.33 3.31
N GLU A 173 15.60 5.77 4.40
CA GLU A 173 16.31 6.33 5.57
C GLU A 173 17.10 5.26 6.32
N VAL A 174 16.54 4.06 6.46
CA VAL A 174 17.27 2.91 7.02
C VAL A 174 18.44 2.56 6.11
N ALA A 175 18.26 2.58 4.79
CA ALA A 175 19.32 2.34 3.82
C ALA A 175 20.47 3.35 3.97
N GLN A 176 20.16 4.62 4.21
CA GLN A 176 21.16 5.67 4.48
C GLN A 176 21.88 5.43 5.81
N LEU A 177 21.13 5.16 6.88
CA LEU A 177 21.64 4.93 8.22
C LEU A 177 22.67 3.79 8.26
N VAL A 178 22.35 2.67 7.60
CA VAL A 178 23.23 1.49 7.55
C VAL A 178 24.27 1.58 6.43
N GLN A 179 24.31 2.68 5.68
CA GLN A 179 25.19 2.87 4.51
C GLN A 179 25.03 1.76 3.45
N ASN A 180 23.80 1.33 3.17
CA ASN A 180 23.50 0.20 2.28
C ASN A 180 24.11 0.35 0.87
N GLN A 181 24.24 1.59 0.35
CA GLN A 181 24.89 1.82 -0.95
C GLN A 181 26.36 1.35 -0.96
N LYS A 182 27.07 1.54 0.15
CA LYS A 182 28.47 1.14 0.31
C LYS A 182 28.57 -0.32 0.75
N GLU A 183 27.77 -0.70 1.73
CA GLU A 183 27.87 -2.01 2.38
C GLU A 183 27.18 -3.13 1.58
N GLY A 184 26.24 -2.79 0.70
CA GLY A 184 25.58 -3.71 -0.22
C GLY A 184 24.78 -4.80 0.50
N TYR A 185 23.92 -4.45 1.46
CA TYR A 185 23.08 -5.44 2.14
C TYR A 185 21.91 -5.91 1.27
N TRP A 186 21.20 -4.98 0.62
CA TRP A 186 20.07 -5.29 -0.25
C TRP A 186 20.01 -4.38 -1.48
N ASP A 187 19.29 -4.86 -2.50
CA ASP A 187 18.77 -4.04 -3.60
C ASP A 187 17.27 -3.82 -3.39
N MET A 188 16.79 -2.60 -3.64
CA MET A 188 15.36 -2.30 -3.67
C MET A 188 14.86 -2.48 -5.10
N VAL A 189 13.95 -3.42 -5.33
CA VAL A 189 13.42 -3.75 -6.65
C VAL A 189 11.90 -3.77 -6.61
N ASN A 190 11.25 -2.77 -7.20
CA ASN A 190 9.78 -2.66 -7.24
C ASN A 190 9.10 -2.80 -5.86
N GLY A 191 9.69 -2.21 -4.81
CA GLY A 191 9.20 -2.29 -3.42
C GLY A 191 9.69 -3.50 -2.63
N TYR A 192 10.40 -4.43 -3.28
CA TYR A 192 11.02 -5.58 -2.63
C TYR A 192 12.43 -5.26 -2.15
N CYS A 193 12.67 -5.43 -0.85
CA CYS A 193 14.00 -5.41 -0.26
C CYS A 193 14.66 -6.79 -0.45
N LEU A 194 15.51 -6.93 -1.47
CA LEU A 194 16.13 -8.20 -1.86
C LEU A 194 17.58 -8.27 -1.35
N PRO A 195 17.93 -9.22 -0.46
CA PRO A 195 19.31 -9.41 -0.04
C PRO A 195 20.22 -9.70 -1.24
N LYS A 196 21.38 -9.04 -1.31
CA LYS A 196 22.35 -9.25 -2.42
C LYS A 196 22.98 -10.64 -2.39
N ASP A 197 23.22 -11.15 -1.19
CA ASP A 197 23.73 -12.49 -0.96
C ASP A 197 23.17 -13.08 0.35
N PRO A 198 23.27 -14.41 0.57
CA PRO A 198 22.70 -15.07 1.75
C PRO A 198 23.26 -14.59 3.10
N LYS A 199 24.46 -13.99 3.12
CA LYS A 199 25.12 -13.51 4.35
C LYS A 199 24.80 -12.05 4.65
N CYS A 200 24.20 -11.29 3.74
CA CYS A 200 23.92 -9.86 3.93
C CYS A 200 23.16 -9.58 5.23
N MET A 201 22.12 -10.36 5.54
CA MET A 201 21.34 -10.15 6.77
C MET A 201 22.15 -10.47 8.03
N SER A 202 23.03 -11.47 7.99
CA SER A 202 23.96 -11.76 9.09
C SER A 202 25.00 -10.65 9.27
N ARG A 203 25.53 -10.09 8.19
CA ARG A 203 26.47 -8.94 8.24
C ARG A 203 25.79 -7.70 8.81
N LEU A 204 24.56 -7.41 8.37
CA LEU A 204 23.76 -6.32 8.91
C LEU A 204 23.51 -6.52 10.41
N GLY A 205 23.12 -7.72 10.81
CA GLY A 205 22.94 -8.07 12.22
C GLY A 205 24.22 -7.85 13.06
N ALA A 206 25.38 -8.28 12.55
CA ALA A 206 26.66 -8.05 13.22
C ALA A 206 27.01 -6.56 13.31
N ARG A 207 26.71 -5.77 12.27
CA ARG A 207 26.91 -4.31 12.29
C ARG A 207 26.06 -3.63 13.36
N LEU A 208 24.77 -3.97 13.44
CA LEU A 208 23.86 -3.41 14.45
C LEU A 208 24.28 -3.78 15.87
N GLN A 209 24.85 -4.98 16.06
CA GLN A 209 25.40 -5.38 17.37
C GLN A 209 26.70 -4.66 17.73
N ALA A 210 27.58 -4.42 16.74
CA ALA A 210 28.86 -3.75 16.93
C ALA A 210 28.73 -2.24 17.12
N ASP A 211 27.62 -1.64 16.67
CA ASP A 211 27.33 -0.22 16.78
C ASP A 211 25.91 0.01 17.33
N PRO A 212 25.69 -0.16 18.65
CA PRO A 212 24.36 -0.02 19.25
C PRO A 212 23.79 1.41 19.22
N ALA A 213 24.60 2.39 18.82
CA ALA A 213 24.21 3.79 18.70
C ALA A 213 23.82 4.19 17.27
N LEU A 214 23.92 3.25 16.31
CA LEU A 214 23.38 3.38 14.97
C LEU A 214 21.85 3.48 15.02
#